data_AF-A0A931MQW6-F1
#
_entry.id   AF-A0A931MQW6-F1
#
_cell.length_a   1.000
_cell.length_b   1.000
_cell.length_c   1.000
_cell.angle_alpha   90.00
_cell.angle_beta   90.00
_cell.angle_gamma   90.00
#
_symmetry.space_group_name_H-M   'P 1'
#
loop_
_entity.id
_entity.type
_entity.pdbx_description
1 polymer ?
#
loop_
_entity_poly.entity_id
_entity_poly.type
_entity_poly.pdbx_seq_one_letter_code
_entity_poly.pdbx_strand_id
1 'polypeptide(L)'
;MEPVEINAGNWYLLAEDTESWNADTRYRWSVREATTAESVADVTLMPDGTLTGTARDGEDAALTAARRAVRGFAEAALGLTVRDA
;
A
#
# COMPACT_ATOMS: atom_id res chain seq x y z
N MET A 1 -9.94 -9.15 -6.76
CA MET A 1 -9.54 -7.99 -7.58
C MET A 1 -8.19 -8.22 -8.25
N GLU A 2 -7.96 -7.70 -9.47
CA GLU A 2 -6.61 -7.69 -10.08
C GLU A 2 -5.64 -6.82 -9.26
N PRO A 3 -4.39 -7.23 -9.01
CA PRO A 3 -3.42 -6.44 -8.25
C PRO A 3 -3.19 -5.05 -8.85
N VAL A 4 -3.25 -4.03 -8.01
CA VAL A 4 -3.08 -2.62 -8.44
C VAL A 4 -1.77 -2.09 -7.91
N GLU A 5 -0.96 -1.50 -8.79
CA GLU A 5 0.25 -0.79 -8.41
C GLU A 5 -0.01 0.73 -8.34
N ILE A 6 0.68 1.46 -7.46
CA ILE A 6 0.38 2.88 -7.20
C ILE A 6 1.65 3.74 -7.23
N ASN A 7 1.65 4.83 -8.01
CA ASN A 7 2.69 5.85 -7.88
C ASN A 7 2.41 6.76 -6.68
N ALA A 8 3.43 6.98 -5.85
CA ALA A 8 3.37 7.80 -4.65
C ALA A 8 4.49 8.87 -4.63
N GLY A 9 4.72 9.51 -5.78
CA GLY A 9 5.79 10.50 -5.92
C GLY A 9 7.15 9.82 -6.11
N ASN A 10 8.03 9.95 -5.11
CA ASN A 10 9.38 9.35 -5.14
C ASN A 10 9.37 7.83 -4.94
N TRP A 11 8.22 7.25 -4.62
CA TRP A 11 8.06 5.82 -4.41
C TRP A 11 7.00 5.22 -5.32
N TYR A 12 7.10 3.92 -5.52
CA TYR A 12 6.13 3.09 -6.19
C TYR A 12 5.67 1.96 -5.28
N LEU A 13 4.37 1.71 -5.22
CA LEU A 13 3.78 0.62 -4.47
C LEU A 13 3.55 -0.55 -5.43
N LEU A 14 4.35 -1.58 -5.29
CA LEU A 14 4.23 -2.82 -6.05
C LEU A 14 3.28 -3.77 -5.31
N ALA A 15 2.23 -4.23 -5.97
CA ALA A 15 1.31 -5.18 -5.36
C ALA A 15 2.00 -6.52 -5.09
N GLU A 16 1.72 -7.08 -3.92
CA GLU A 16 2.26 -8.36 -3.45
C GLU A 16 1.10 -9.29 -3.06
N ASP A 17 1.35 -10.60 -2.99
CA ASP A 17 0.34 -11.59 -2.56
C ASP A 17 -0.93 -11.57 -3.45
N THR A 18 -0.72 -11.79 -4.75
CA THR A 18 -1.77 -11.77 -5.79
C THR A 18 -2.96 -12.70 -5.49
N GLU A 19 -2.75 -13.82 -4.80
CA GLU A 19 -3.83 -14.72 -4.41
C GLU A 19 -4.81 -14.04 -3.45
N SER A 20 -4.31 -13.33 -2.45
CA SER A 20 -5.15 -12.57 -1.50
C SER A 20 -5.87 -11.39 -2.16
N TRP A 21 -5.23 -10.74 -3.14
CA TRP A 21 -5.88 -9.74 -3.98
C TRP A 21 -7.04 -10.32 -4.77
N ASN A 22 -6.81 -11.46 -5.44
CA ASN A 22 -7.83 -12.13 -6.23
C ASN A 22 -9.01 -12.61 -5.38
N ALA A 23 -8.74 -13.02 -4.14
CA ALA A 23 -9.75 -13.45 -3.18
C ALA A 23 -10.43 -12.30 -2.41
N ASP A 24 -10.01 -11.05 -2.62
CA ASP A 24 -10.47 -9.86 -1.89
C ASP A 24 -10.38 -10.02 -0.36
N THR A 25 -9.32 -10.69 0.13
CA THR A 25 -9.10 -10.96 1.56
C THR A 25 -8.04 -10.08 2.19
N ARG A 26 -7.10 -9.57 1.39
CA ARG A 26 -6.02 -8.66 1.80
C ARG A 26 -5.38 -8.02 0.57
N TYR A 27 -5.08 -6.73 0.66
CA TYR A 27 -4.35 -5.98 -0.36
C TYR A 27 -3.02 -5.53 0.23
N ARG A 28 -1.90 -6.08 -0.26
CA ARG A 28 -0.56 -5.77 0.23
C ARG A 28 0.28 -5.14 -0.86
N TRP A 29 1.12 -4.18 -0.47
CA TRP A 29 2.13 -3.58 -1.33
C TRP A 29 3.50 -3.55 -0.66
N SER A 30 4.55 -3.75 -1.45
CA SER A 30 5.88 -3.28 -1.12
C SER A 30 6.05 -1.83 -1.61
N VAL A 31 6.61 -0.96 -0.76
CA VAL A 31 6.90 0.45 -1.10
C VAL A 31 8.34 0.52 -1.55
N ARG A 32 8.56 0.88 -2.81
CA ARG A 32 9.88 0.86 -3.45
C ARG A 32 10.32 2.26 -3.83
N GLU A 33 11.59 2.59 -3.60
CA GLU A 33 12.17 3.83 -4.14
C GLU A 33 12.18 3.75 -5.67
N ALA A 34 11.73 4.84 -6.34
CA ALA A 34 11.42 4.81 -7.76
C ALA A 34 12.65 4.63 -8.66
N THR A 35 13.84 5.01 -8.20
CA THR A 35 15.08 4.99 -8.98
C THR A 35 15.83 3.66 -8.83
N THR A 36 15.93 3.15 -7.61
CA THR A 36 16.70 1.95 -7.26
C THR A 36 15.84 0.69 -7.19
N ALA A 37 14.51 0.84 -7.16
CA ALA A 37 13.54 -0.23 -6.93
C ALA A 37 13.71 -0.95 -5.57
N GLU A 38 14.45 -0.36 -4.63
CA GLU A 38 14.66 -0.91 -3.29
C GLU A 38 13.38 -0.81 -2.47
N SER A 39 12.96 -1.92 -1.85
CA SER A 39 11.81 -1.94 -0.93
C SER A 39 12.20 -1.33 0.41
N VAL A 40 11.58 -0.22 0.78
CA VAL A 40 11.90 0.57 1.98
C VAL A 40 10.79 0.57 3.04
N ALA A 41 9.58 0.17 2.65
CA ALA A 41 8.45 -0.01 3.55
C ALA A 41 7.47 -1.04 2.97
N ASP A 42 6.47 -1.43 3.75
CA ASP A 42 5.32 -2.21 3.32
C ASP A 42 4.03 -1.64 3.90
N VAL A 43 2.93 -1.81 3.17
CA VAL A 43 1.59 -1.42 3.60
C VAL A 43 0.59 -2.52 3.28
N THR A 44 -0.36 -2.71 4.20
CA THR A 44 -1.44 -3.69 4.05
C THR A 44 -2.77 -3.01 4.32
N LEU A 45 -3.71 -3.18 3.40
CA LEU A 45 -5.11 -2.79 3.54
C LEU A 45 -5.96 -4.06 3.65
N MET A 46 -6.78 -4.13 4.70
CA MET A 46 -7.79 -5.19 4.86
C MET A 46 -9.13 -4.75 4.26
N PRO A 47 -9.99 -5.69 3.83
CA PRO A 47 -11.31 -5.38 3.24
C PRO A 47 -12.25 -4.61 4.17
N ASP A 48 -12.00 -4.63 5.48
CA ASP A 48 -12.76 -3.89 6.49
C ASP A 48 -12.28 -2.43 6.67
N GLY A 49 -11.34 -1.97 5.85
CA GLY A 49 -10.76 -0.64 5.88
C GLY A 49 -9.57 -0.46 6.82
N THR A 50 -9.11 -1.51 7.50
CA THR A 50 -7.92 -1.43 8.35
C THR A 50 -6.66 -1.26 7.50
N LEU A 51 -5.90 -0.18 7.74
CA LEU A 51 -4.63 0.11 7.09
C LEU A 51 -3.47 0.01 8.10
N THR A 52 -2.51 -0.85 7.79
CA THR A 52 -1.26 -1.02 8.53
C THR A 52 -0.06 -0.83 7.60
N GLY A 53 1.11 -0.61 8.19
CA GLY A 53 2.36 -0.62 7.46
C GLY A 53 3.56 -0.38 8.36
N THR A 54 4.72 -0.77 7.85
CA THR A 54 6.01 -0.70 8.55
C THR A 54 7.05 -0.10 7.61
N ALA A 55 7.92 0.76 8.13
CA ALA A 55 9.06 1.31 7.41
C ALA A 55 10.35 0.67 7.91
N ARG A 56 11.38 0.63 7.06
CA ARG A 56 12.76 0.48 7.53
C ARG A 56 13.17 1.74 8.30
N ASP A 57 14.19 1.61 9.15
CA ASP A 57 14.69 2.71 9.96
C ASP A 57 15.08 3.92 9.08
N GLY A 58 14.50 5.08 9.38
CA GLY A 58 14.72 6.33 8.63
C GLY A 58 13.82 6.52 7.40
N GLU A 59 12.99 5.55 7.05
CA GLU A 59 12.13 5.57 5.85
C GLU A 59 10.66 5.96 6.14
N ASP A 60 10.42 6.67 7.25
CA ASP A 60 9.07 7.11 7.68
C ASP A 60 8.33 7.95 6.62
N ALA A 61 9.08 8.70 5.81
CA ALA A 61 8.53 9.49 4.71
C ALA A 61 7.91 8.58 3.62
N ALA A 62 8.55 7.45 3.32
CA ALA A 62 8.07 6.47 2.35
C ALA A 62 6.75 5.84 2.83
N LEU A 63 6.72 5.42 4.10
CA LEU A 63 5.51 4.85 4.70
C LEU A 63 4.37 5.87 4.75
N THR A 64 4.65 7.13 5.10
CA THR A 64 3.65 8.21 5.12
C THR A 64 3.04 8.45 3.73
N ALA A 65 3.89 8.52 2.70
CA ALA A 65 3.43 8.68 1.32
C ALA A 65 2.60 7.48 0.85
N ALA A 66 3.06 6.26 1.16
CA ALA A 66 2.36 5.03 0.83
C ALA A 66 0.98 4.95 1.48
N ARG A 67 0.86 5.21 2.80
CA ARG A 67 -0.43 5.19 3.50
C ARG A 67 -1.41 6.22 2.94
N ARG A 68 -0.92 7.42 2.57
CA ARG A 68 -1.75 8.44 1.92
C ARG A 68 -2.27 7.96 0.56
N ALA A 69 -1.41 7.35 -0.26
CA ALA A 69 -1.79 6.84 -1.57
C ALA A 69 -2.79 5.68 -1.47
N VAL A 70 -2.54 4.71 -0.59
CA VAL A 70 -3.45 3.57 -0.35
C VAL A 70 -4.80 4.05 0.21
N ARG A 71 -4.81 5.05 1.10
CA ARG A 71 -6.05 5.65 1.58
C ARG A 71 -6.88 6.22 0.44
N GLY A 72 -6.26 7.00 -0.44
CA GLY A 72 -6.93 7.56 -1.61
C GLY A 72 -7.47 6.49 -2.55
N PHE A 73 -6.70 5.43 -2.82
CA PHE A 73 -7.14 4.29 -3.61
C PHE A 73 -8.35 3.57 -2.96
N ALA A 74 -8.26 3.25 -1.67
CA ALA A 74 -9.31 2.55 -0.95
C ALA A 74 -10.63 3.33 -0.94
N GLU A 75 -10.57 4.63 -0.69
CA GLU A 75 -11.75 5.50 -0.64
C GLU A 75 -12.35 5.72 -2.04
N ALA A 76 -11.52 5.96 -3.06
CA ALA A 76 -11.99 6.30 -4.40
C ALA A 76 -12.35 5.08 -5.27
N ALA A 77 -11.59 3.99 -5.19
CA ALA A 77 -11.76 2.82 -6.06
C ALA A 77 -12.55 1.69 -5.38
N LEU A 78 -12.36 1.50 -4.07
CA LEU A 78 -13.03 0.43 -3.31
C LEU A 78 -14.25 0.90 -2.51
N GLY A 79 -14.42 2.22 -2.35
CA GLY A 79 -15.50 2.79 -1.53
C GLY A 79 -15.37 2.48 -0.04
N LEU A 80 -14.15 2.19 0.43
CA LEU A 80 -13.89 1.85 1.84
C LEU A 80 -13.68 3.11 2.67
N THR A 81 -14.09 3.05 3.95
CA THR A 81 -13.66 4.02 4.96
C THR A 81 -12.40 3.51 5.63
N VAL A 82 -11.29 4.23 5.46
CA VAL A 82 -9.99 3.77 5.95
C VAL A 82 -9.73 4.22 7.38
N ARG A 83 -9.27 3.27 8.20
CA ARG A 83 -8.82 3.49 9.57
C ARG A 83 -7.43 2.93 9.78
N ASP A 84 -6.62 3.65 10.53
CA ASP A 84 -5.34 3.14 10.98
C ASP A 84 -5.57 2.13 12.13
N ALA A 85 -4.78 1.06 12.16
CA ALA A 85 -4.82 0.07 13.25
C ALA A 85 -4.11 0.57 14.52
#